data_AF-A0A3N5PBW0-F1
#
_entry.id   AF-A0A3N5PBW0-F1
#
_cell.length_a   1.000
_cell.length_b   1.000
_cell.length_c   1.000
_cell.angle_alpha   90.00
_cell.angle_beta   90.00
_cell.angle_gamma   90.00
#
_symmetry.space_group_name_H-M   'P 1'
#
loop_
_entity.id
_entity.type
_entity.pdbx_description
1 polymer ?
#
loop_
_entity_poly.entity_id
_entity_poly.type
_entity_poly.pdbx_seq_one_letter_code
_entity_poly.pdbx_strand_id
1 'polypeptide(L)'
;MITSELHNQVCHEWKKKLLTMTKEMRRRDLSLHLGSEQTRNDPFGPMDLADIEEIKHAFGTAGFAGRVYYQAVDYFIRLKVEPFQAVLNTWMRGAKAKVNALDVPFAEVITWCQETADNRARSALAKEARSICAFLAPFSYASWKALFNVLEHDLGYTDYIAFCEEKRGVSLTGSVSRAQDFLSETRETYRGLVEPWLNKVTGLSLKDASRFDAIYLLGLRYLDHLFPQEISIDKIISFFRKWGMDLFGNPALHIHSEGMPGRQSYCIPVDIPGEAHVIVGPLQGWLDMESLFHELGHALSFIYTDPSLPPEEKDFFQSGALSEAFAFLLQRMCMSREFLQKILGLSAENAQIVSRAHALKMLTLARRYAAKLFIEVENFRLGQLKKG
;
A
#
# COMPACT_ATOMS: atom_id res chain seq x y z
N MET A 1 3.30 43.41 -15.70
CA MET A 1 2.74 42.48 -16.71
C MET A 1 3.78 41.47 -17.14
N ILE A 2 4.94 41.88 -17.67
CA ILE A 2 6.04 40.97 -18.10
C ILE A 2 6.49 39.97 -17.01
N THR A 3 6.59 40.40 -15.74
CA THR A 3 6.99 39.53 -14.62
C THR A 3 5.96 38.46 -14.26
N SER A 4 4.66 38.73 -14.48
CA SER A 4 3.59 37.77 -14.21
C SER A 4 3.47 36.74 -15.32
N GLU A 5 3.73 37.12 -16.58
CA GLU A 5 3.73 36.20 -17.71
C GLU A 5 4.90 35.23 -17.64
N LEU A 6 6.10 35.72 -17.32
CA LEU A 6 7.28 34.89 -17.13
C LEU A 6 7.09 33.89 -15.97
N HIS A 7 6.53 34.35 -14.84
CA HIS A 7 6.21 33.46 -13.72
C HIS A 7 5.18 32.38 -14.09
N ASN A 8 4.12 32.74 -14.82
CA ASN A 8 3.13 31.78 -15.29
C ASN A 8 3.74 30.74 -16.26
N GLN A 9 4.66 31.17 -17.12
CA GLN A 9 5.37 30.27 -18.03
C GLN A 9 6.23 29.27 -17.25
N VAL A 10 7.05 29.74 -16.30
CA VAL A 10 7.86 28.87 -15.42
C VAL A 10 7.00 27.85 -14.68
N CYS A 11 5.88 28.31 -14.09
CA CYS A 11 4.94 27.42 -13.41
C CYS A 11 4.35 26.37 -14.36
N HIS A 12 4.01 26.74 -15.59
CA HIS A 12 3.49 25.79 -16.58
C HIS A 12 4.53 24.74 -16.98
N GLU A 13 5.78 25.17 -17.23
CA GLU A 13 6.88 24.30 -17.62
C GLU A 13 7.20 23.28 -16.52
N TRP A 14 7.26 23.70 -15.25
CA TRP A 14 7.51 22.80 -14.12
C TRP A 14 6.41 21.76 -13.93
N LYS A 15 5.13 22.16 -14.00
CA LYS A 15 4.01 21.21 -13.92
C LYS A 15 4.09 20.16 -15.01
N LYS A 16 4.37 20.57 -16.25
CA LYS A 16 4.50 19.66 -17.40
C LYS A 16 5.70 18.71 -17.24
N LYS A 17 6.85 19.23 -16.80
CA LYS A 17 8.06 18.44 -16.53
C LYS A 17 7.80 17.39 -15.45
N LEU A 18 7.27 17.80 -14.29
CA LEU A 18 6.95 16.89 -13.17
C LEU A 18 5.91 15.84 -13.53
N LEU A 19 4.86 16.21 -14.27
CA LEU A 19 3.88 15.25 -14.74
C LEU A 19 4.52 14.20 -15.65
N THR A 20 5.37 14.65 -16.60
CA THR A 20 6.07 13.73 -17.51
C THR A 20 6.99 12.79 -16.75
N MET A 21 7.78 13.30 -15.80
CA MET A 21 8.61 12.48 -14.91
C MET A 21 7.79 11.46 -14.12
N THR A 22 6.59 11.84 -13.68
CA THR A 22 5.64 10.95 -12.97
C THR A 22 5.15 9.81 -13.82
N LYS A 23 4.77 10.09 -15.07
CA LYS A 23 4.37 9.04 -16.01
C LYS A 23 5.52 8.08 -16.30
N GLU A 24 6.72 8.59 -16.60
CA GLU A 24 7.89 7.74 -16.89
C GLU A 24 8.31 6.89 -15.69
N MET A 25 8.28 7.45 -14.48
CA MET A 25 8.55 6.71 -13.24
C MET A 25 7.55 5.56 -13.05
N ARG A 26 6.25 5.82 -13.22
CA ARG A 26 5.22 4.79 -13.09
C ARG A 26 5.29 3.74 -14.19
N ARG A 27 5.68 4.11 -15.42
CA ARG A 27 5.98 3.15 -16.50
C ARG A 27 7.14 2.24 -16.16
N ARG A 28 8.23 2.78 -15.61
CA ARG A 28 9.36 1.97 -15.12
C ARG A 28 8.91 1.01 -14.02
N ASP A 29 8.15 1.52 -13.04
CA ASP A 29 7.64 0.69 -11.94
C ASP A 29 6.71 -0.42 -12.47
N LEU A 30 5.85 -0.11 -13.45
CA LEU A 30 5.02 -1.10 -14.16
C LEU A 30 5.87 -2.16 -14.85
N SER A 31 6.87 -1.77 -15.64
CA SER A 31 7.77 -2.68 -16.35
C SER A 31 8.49 -3.63 -15.40
N LEU A 32 8.99 -3.12 -14.26
CA LEU A 32 9.62 -3.93 -13.22
C LEU A 32 8.67 -4.98 -12.65
N HIS A 33 7.40 -4.61 -12.44
CA HIS A 33 6.40 -5.55 -11.98
C HIS A 33 6.06 -6.57 -13.08
N LEU A 34 5.88 -6.16 -14.33
CA LEU A 34 5.56 -7.08 -15.44
C LEU A 34 6.75 -7.97 -15.86
N GLY A 35 7.95 -7.76 -15.29
CA GLY A 35 9.13 -8.55 -15.60
C GLY A 35 9.78 -8.19 -16.93
N SER A 36 9.42 -7.05 -17.52
CA SER A 36 10.03 -6.51 -18.73
C SER A 36 11.23 -5.64 -18.39
N GLU A 37 12.35 -5.82 -19.09
CA GLU A 37 13.47 -4.89 -19.01
C GLU A 37 13.08 -3.57 -19.69
N GLN A 38 13.15 -2.47 -18.95
CA GLN A 38 13.02 -1.13 -19.52
C GLN A 38 14.26 -0.32 -19.14
N THR A 39 14.89 0.28 -20.15
CA THR A 39 15.96 1.25 -19.95
C THR A 39 15.37 2.51 -19.31
N ARG A 40 16.10 3.10 -18.35
CA ARG A 40 15.70 4.36 -17.71
C ARG A 40 15.60 5.43 -18.79
N ASN A 41 14.38 5.84 -19.11
CA ASN A 41 14.11 6.99 -19.95
C ASN A 41 13.91 8.19 -19.03
N ASP A 42 14.95 9.01 -18.86
CA ASP A 42 14.92 10.21 -18.04
C ASP A 42 15.09 11.43 -18.95
N PRO A 43 14.00 11.91 -19.58
CA PRO A 43 14.09 12.94 -20.61
C PRO A 43 14.57 14.30 -20.09
N PHE A 44 14.61 14.51 -18.77
CA PHE A 44 14.97 15.81 -18.17
C PHE A 44 16.18 15.77 -17.23
N GLY A 45 16.82 14.61 -17.07
CA GLY A 45 17.92 14.43 -16.13
C GLY A 45 17.50 14.46 -14.65
N PRO A 46 18.43 14.17 -13.73
CA PRO A 46 18.14 14.16 -12.31
C PRO A 46 17.86 15.57 -11.79
N MET A 47 16.82 15.70 -10.98
CA MET A 47 16.51 16.94 -10.26
C MET A 47 17.56 17.25 -9.20
N ASP A 48 17.99 18.50 -9.11
CA ASP A 48 18.92 18.97 -8.08
C ASP A 48 18.25 19.88 -7.04
N LEU A 49 19.04 20.37 -6.08
CA LEU A 49 18.50 21.22 -5.01
C LEU A 49 18.10 22.62 -5.52
N ALA A 50 18.75 23.13 -6.57
CA ALA A 50 18.39 24.42 -7.14
C ALA A 50 17.02 24.36 -7.81
N ASP A 51 16.72 23.25 -8.50
CA ASP A 51 15.38 22.98 -9.04
C ASP A 51 14.31 23.00 -7.92
N ILE A 52 14.59 22.36 -6.78
CA ILE A 52 13.67 22.31 -5.64
C ILE A 52 13.39 23.70 -5.07
N GLU A 53 14.43 24.52 -4.89
CA GLU A 53 14.27 25.89 -4.37
C GLU A 53 13.55 26.81 -5.37
N GLU A 54 13.79 26.64 -6.68
CA GLU A 54 13.04 27.37 -7.71
C GLU A 54 11.55 27.02 -7.67
N ILE A 55 11.21 25.73 -7.61
CA ILE A 55 9.82 25.24 -7.52
C ILE A 55 9.19 25.75 -6.20
N LYS A 56 9.91 25.70 -5.09
CA LYS A 56 9.44 26.22 -3.80
C LYS A 56 9.12 27.71 -3.88
N HIS A 57 9.97 28.50 -4.53
CA HIS A 57 9.72 29.93 -4.75
C HIS A 57 8.51 30.17 -5.65
N ALA A 58 8.34 29.36 -6.70
CA ALA A 58 7.27 29.50 -7.66
C ALA A 58 5.89 29.09 -7.12
N PHE A 59 5.82 28.02 -6.32
CA PHE A 59 4.56 27.39 -5.91
C PHE A 59 4.25 27.50 -4.40
N GLY A 60 5.24 27.79 -3.57
CA GLY A 60 5.14 27.66 -2.12
C GLY A 60 4.96 26.21 -1.67
N THR A 61 4.61 26.02 -0.39
CA THR A 61 4.42 24.69 0.23
C THR A 61 2.98 24.39 0.62
N ALA A 62 2.08 25.37 0.56
CA ALA A 62 0.70 25.23 1.01
C ALA A 62 -0.31 25.00 -0.13
N GLY A 63 -1.40 24.32 0.19
CA GLY A 63 -2.54 24.13 -0.72
C GLY A 63 -2.21 23.32 -1.97
N PHE A 64 -3.01 23.51 -3.03
CA PHE A 64 -2.82 22.78 -4.29
C PHE A 64 -1.50 23.14 -4.98
N ALA A 65 -1.09 24.42 -4.96
CA ALA A 65 0.21 24.82 -5.51
C ALA A 65 1.37 24.08 -4.81
N GLY A 66 1.33 23.97 -3.47
CA GLY A 66 2.32 23.23 -2.69
C GLY A 66 2.46 21.75 -3.07
N ARG A 67 1.43 21.13 -3.67
CA ARG A 67 1.54 19.74 -4.17
C ARG A 67 2.56 19.59 -5.29
N VAL A 68 2.75 20.63 -6.10
CA VAL A 68 3.80 20.67 -7.14
C VAL A 68 5.18 20.60 -6.48
N TYR A 69 5.40 21.40 -5.43
CA TYR A 69 6.62 21.34 -4.62
C TYR A 69 6.84 19.96 -4.01
N TYR A 70 5.84 19.39 -3.35
CA TYR A 70 6.02 18.08 -2.71
C TYR A 70 6.18 16.92 -3.69
N GLN A 71 5.62 17.03 -4.90
CA GLN A 71 5.90 16.07 -5.97
C GLN A 71 7.38 16.13 -6.39
N ALA A 72 7.95 17.33 -6.50
CA ALA A 72 9.37 17.53 -6.79
C ALA A 72 10.25 17.01 -5.65
N VAL A 73 9.89 17.31 -4.40
CA VAL A 73 10.58 16.80 -3.21
C VAL A 73 10.59 15.27 -3.17
N ASP A 74 9.49 14.61 -3.53
CA ASP A 74 9.44 13.14 -3.60
C ASP A 74 10.43 12.58 -4.62
N TYR A 75 10.58 13.22 -5.79
CA TYR A 75 11.62 12.83 -6.76
C TYR A 75 13.01 12.99 -6.20
N PHE A 76 13.28 14.14 -5.60
CA PHE A 76 14.59 14.46 -5.05
C PHE A 76 14.97 13.48 -3.92
N ILE A 77 14.05 13.22 -2.99
CA ILE A 77 14.24 12.22 -1.93
C ILE A 77 14.46 10.83 -2.54
N ARG A 78 13.64 10.40 -3.51
CA ARG A 78 13.79 9.09 -4.15
C ARG A 78 15.18 8.94 -4.78
N LEU A 79 15.67 9.95 -5.50
CA LEU A 79 17.00 9.92 -6.12
C LEU A 79 18.12 9.68 -5.09
N LYS A 80 18.01 10.29 -3.91
CA LYS A 80 19.03 10.22 -2.85
C LYS A 80 18.95 8.91 -2.04
N VAL A 81 17.75 8.36 -1.89
CA VAL A 81 17.48 7.20 -1.03
C VAL A 81 17.49 5.86 -1.79
N GLU A 82 17.12 5.87 -3.09
CA GLU A 82 17.01 4.67 -3.94
C GLU A 82 18.29 3.81 -3.95
N PRO A 83 19.53 4.34 -3.96
CA PRO A 83 20.74 3.50 -3.90
C PRO A 83 20.81 2.64 -2.62
N PHE A 84 20.43 3.18 -1.47
CA PHE A 84 20.43 2.44 -0.20
C PHE A 84 19.31 1.41 -0.15
N GLN A 85 18.13 1.78 -0.66
CA GLN A 85 17.01 0.85 -0.80
C GLN A 85 17.33 -0.29 -1.78
N ALA A 86 18.06 -0.02 -2.87
CA ALA A 86 18.47 -1.04 -3.83
C ALA A 86 19.38 -2.10 -3.19
N VAL A 87 20.30 -1.68 -2.32
CA VAL A 87 21.14 -2.60 -1.53
C VAL A 87 20.28 -3.44 -0.59
N LEU A 88 19.38 -2.82 0.18
CA LEU A 88 18.44 -3.56 1.04
C LEU A 88 17.62 -4.57 0.25
N ASN A 89 17.04 -4.15 -0.87
CA ASN A 89 16.22 -4.99 -1.74
C ASN A 89 17.01 -6.18 -2.30
N THR A 90 18.29 -5.98 -2.64
CA THR A 90 19.18 -7.05 -3.11
C THR A 90 19.37 -8.12 -2.03
N TRP A 91 19.66 -7.70 -0.78
CA TRP A 91 19.78 -8.63 0.34
C TRP A 91 18.47 -9.31 0.69
N MET A 92 17.35 -8.60 0.64
CA MET A 92 16.02 -9.16 0.85
C MET A 92 15.66 -10.24 -0.17
N ARG A 93 16.00 -10.05 -1.46
CA ARG A 93 15.76 -11.04 -2.52
C ARG A 93 16.58 -12.32 -2.33
N GLY A 94 17.79 -12.20 -1.79
CA GLY A 94 18.65 -13.35 -1.50
C GLY A 94 18.33 -14.08 -0.20
N ALA A 95 17.65 -13.42 0.74
CA ALA A 95 17.37 -13.97 2.06
C ALA A 95 16.28 -15.05 2.03
N LYS A 96 16.52 -16.14 2.77
CA LYS A 96 15.59 -17.27 2.91
C LYS A 96 15.56 -17.76 4.36
N ALA A 97 14.37 -18.09 4.84
CA ALA A 97 14.13 -18.71 6.13
C ALA A 97 14.05 -20.22 5.99
N LYS A 98 14.75 -20.98 6.84
CA LYS A 98 14.74 -22.44 6.77
C LYS A 98 13.72 -23.04 7.72
N VAL A 99 12.67 -23.65 7.17
CA VAL A 99 11.61 -24.31 7.96
C VAL A 99 11.56 -25.78 7.59
N ASN A 100 11.92 -26.66 8.54
CA ASN A 100 12.10 -28.09 8.30
C ASN A 100 13.09 -28.34 7.15
N ALA A 101 12.64 -28.93 6.05
CA ALA A 101 13.43 -29.19 4.84
C ALA A 101 13.21 -28.15 3.72
N LEU A 102 12.45 -27.08 3.97
CA LEU A 102 12.09 -26.07 2.98
C LEU A 102 12.85 -24.76 3.22
N ASP A 103 13.30 -24.15 2.13
CA ASP A 103 13.80 -22.78 2.11
C ASP A 103 12.68 -21.84 1.64
N VAL A 104 12.18 -21.01 2.55
CA VAL A 104 11.12 -20.02 2.28
C VAL A 104 11.76 -18.67 1.97
N PRO A 105 11.64 -18.12 0.74
CA PRO A 105 12.14 -16.79 0.43
C PRO A 105 11.58 -15.72 1.37
N PHE A 106 12.40 -14.75 1.75
CA PHE A 106 11.96 -13.70 2.69
C PHE A 106 10.75 -12.91 2.15
N ALA A 107 10.69 -12.70 0.83
CA ALA A 107 9.55 -12.08 0.15
C ALA A 107 8.24 -12.89 0.26
N GLU A 108 8.33 -14.20 0.49
CA GLU A 108 7.19 -15.11 0.54
C GLU A 108 6.75 -15.46 1.97
N VAL A 109 7.45 -14.96 3.00
CA VAL A 109 7.15 -15.25 4.42
C VAL A 109 5.68 -14.99 4.77
N ILE A 110 5.09 -13.91 4.24
CA ILE A 110 3.68 -13.58 4.49
C ILE A 110 2.77 -14.60 3.82
N THR A 111 2.93 -14.81 2.52
CA THR A 111 2.15 -15.76 1.72
C THR A 111 2.22 -17.17 2.31
N TRP A 112 3.43 -17.64 2.62
CA TRP A 112 3.66 -18.94 3.22
C TRP A 112 2.92 -19.10 4.55
N CYS A 113 2.90 -18.05 5.39
CA CYS A 113 2.13 -18.08 6.64
C CYS A 113 0.62 -18.06 6.42
N GLN A 114 0.12 -17.41 5.36
CA GLN A 114 -1.30 -17.42 5.02
C GLN A 114 -1.77 -18.83 4.62
N GLU A 115 -0.89 -19.62 3.99
CA GLU A 115 -1.19 -20.96 3.49
C GLU A 115 -0.89 -22.08 4.49
N THR A 116 0.03 -21.86 5.44
CA THR A 116 0.47 -22.91 6.36
C THR A 116 -0.43 -23.01 7.58
N ALA A 117 -1.26 -24.04 7.67
CA ALA A 117 -2.15 -24.30 8.81
C ALA A 117 -1.41 -24.74 10.09
N ASP A 118 -0.22 -25.36 9.99
CA ASP A 118 0.55 -25.84 11.15
C ASP A 118 1.18 -24.69 11.96
N ASN A 119 0.72 -24.54 13.21
CA ASN A 119 1.23 -23.57 14.18
C ASN A 119 2.74 -23.74 14.46
N ARG A 120 3.24 -24.98 14.53
CA ARG A 120 4.66 -25.26 14.83
C ARG A 120 5.55 -24.79 13.69
N ALA A 121 5.13 -25.07 12.45
CA ALA A 121 5.83 -24.63 11.26
C ALA A 121 5.87 -23.09 11.16
N ARG A 122 4.75 -22.40 11.44
CA ARG A 122 4.73 -20.91 11.52
C ARG A 122 5.62 -20.35 12.62
N SER A 123 5.68 -21.02 13.78
CA SER A 123 6.59 -20.62 14.88
C SER A 123 8.07 -20.80 14.51
N ALA A 124 8.41 -21.88 13.79
CA ALA A 124 9.76 -22.07 13.27
C ALA A 124 10.14 -20.97 12.26
N LEU A 125 9.25 -20.64 11.32
CA LEU A 125 9.44 -19.51 10.40
C LEU A 125 9.63 -18.19 11.15
N ALA A 126 8.85 -17.96 12.21
CA ALA A 126 8.95 -16.75 13.01
C ALA A 126 10.33 -16.52 13.62
N LYS A 127 10.99 -17.61 14.05
CA LYS A 127 12.34 -17.57 14.60
C LYS A 127 13.37 -17.21 13.53
N GLU A 128 13.29 -17.86 12.36
CA GLU A 128 14.18 -17.60 11.23
C GLU A 128 14.01 -16.18 10.67
N ALA A 129 12.76 -15.75 10.47
CA ALA A 129 12.44 -14.41 10.00
C ALA A 129 12.97 -13.32 10.95
N ARG A 130 13.00 -13.57 12.27
CA ARG A 130 13.60 -12.64 13.24
C ARG A 130 15.11 -12.50 13.02
N SER A 131 15.81 -13.60 12.79
CA SER A 131 17.26 -13.58 12.51
C SER A 131 17.56 -12.84 11.20
N ILE A 132 16.76 -13.09 10.16
CA ILE A 132 16.88 -12.37 8.89
C ILE A 132 16.62 -10.87 9.07
N CYS A 133 15.56 -10.49 9.80
CA CYS A 133 15.30 -9.08 10.09
C CYS A 133 16.43 -8.41 10.86
N ALA A 134 17.06 -9.11 11.82
CA ALA A 134 18.22 -8.58 12.54
C ALA A 134 19.42 -8.36 11.60
N PHE A 135 19.65 -9.28 10.66
CA PHE A 135 20.66 -9.12 9.60
C PHE A 135 20.34 -7.95 8.65
N LEU A 136 19.07 -7.77 8.28
CA LEU A 136 18.62 -6.72 7.36
C LEU A 136 18.55 -5.32 8.00
N ALA A 137 18.46 -5.25 9.34
CA ALA A 137 18.25 -4.00 10.07
C ALA A 137 19.27 -2.90 9.72
N PRO A 138 20.59 -3.15 9.63
CA PRO A 138 21.56 -2.12 9.25
C PRO A 138 21.34 -1.55 7.84
N PHE A 139 20.90 -2.36 6.87
CA PHE A 139 20.63 -1.89 5.50
C PHE A 139 19.34 -1.05 5.44
N SER A 140 18.32 -1.45 6.22
CA SER A 140 17.12 -0.64 6.42
C SER A 140 17.46 0.70 7.08
N TYR A 141 18.28 0.67 8.13
CA TYR A 141 18.73 1.87 8.82
C TYR A 141 19.53 2.82 7.91
N ALA A 142 20.38 2.31 7.03
CA ALA A 142 21.11 3.13 6.06
C ALA A 142 20.17 3.94 5.14
N SER A 143 19.04 3.35 4.74
CA SER A 143 18.02 4.04 3.94
C SER A 143 17.34 5.16 4.73
N TRP A 144 17.01 4.92 6.01
CA TRP A 144 16.47 5.94 6.91
C TRP A 144 17.46 7.07 7.17
N LYS A 145 18.74 6.75 7.36
CA LYS A 145 19.80 7.74 7.55
C LYS A 145 19.95 8.65 6.33
N ALA A 146 19.91 8.07 5.12
CA ALA A 146 19.94 8.84 3.88
C ALA A 146 18.74 9.80 3.79
N LEU A 147 17.53 9.32 4.11
CA LEU A 147 16.34 10.17 4.15
C LEU A 147 16.48 11.31 5.15
N PHE A 148 16.89 11.04 6.39
CA PHE A 148 17.05 12.08 7.41
C PHE A 148 18.10 13.12 7.02
N ASN A 149 19.22 12.69 6.42
CA ASN A 149 20.24 13.62 5.93
C ASN A 149 19.67 14.58 4.87
N VAL A 150 18.87 14.07 3.93
CA VAL A 150 18.22 14.89 2.90
C VAL A 150 17.23 15.88 3.53
N LEU A 151 16.40 15.40 4.44
CA LEU A 151 15.42 16.25 5.12
C LEU A 151 16.11 17.38 5.92
N GLU A 152 17.16 17.06 6.67
CA GLU A 152 17.84 18.00 7.56
C GLU A 152 18.76 18.98 6.81
N HIS A 153 19.59 18.48 5.88
CA HIS A 153 20.65 19.28 5.27
C HIS A 153 20.28 19.87 3.91
N ASP A 154 19.43 19.19 3.14
CA ASP A 154 19.02 19.69 1.82
C ASP A 154 17.70 20.45 1.90
N LEU A 155 16.71 19.95 2.65
CA LEU A 155 15.34 20.50 2.66
C LEU A 155 15.00 21.35 3.88
N GLY A 156 15.91 21.41 4.88
CA GLY A 156 15.77 22.28 6.06
C GLY A 156 14.71 21.86 7.08
N TYR A 157 14.28 20.61 7.07
CA TYR A 157 13.33 20.06 8.05
C TYR A 157 14.02 19.65 9.33
N THR A 158 13.48 20.08 10.48
CA THR A 158 14.00 19.78 11.81
C THR A 158 13.86 18.30 12.18
N ASP A 159 12.78 17.67 11.74
CA ASP A 159 12.50 16.26 11.92
C ASP A 159 11.51 15.73 10.89
N TYR A 160 11.38 14.40 10.86
CA TYR A 160 10.53 13.67 9.91
C TYR A 160 9.03 13.91 10.12
N ILE A 161 8.60 14.19 11.37
CA ILE A 161 7.19 14.42 11.69
C ILE A 161 6.76 15.78 11.13
N ALA A 162 7.59 16.82 11.29
CA ALA A 162 7.35 18.14 10.72
C ALA A 162 7.19 18.07 9.19
N PHE A 163 8.09 17.35 8.51
CA PHE A 163 7.97 17.11 7.06
C PHE A 163 6.66 16.42 6.69
N CYS A 164 6.27 15.36 7.42
CA CYS A 164 5.04 14.62 7.13
C CYS A 164 3.78 15.46 7.38
N GLU A 165 3.73 16.25 8.45
CA GLU A 165 2.59 17.11 8.77
C GLU A 165 2.44 18.24 7.76
N GLU A 166 3.53 18.91 7.36
CA GLU A 166 3.49 19.97 6.35
C GLU A 166 3.08 19.41 4.97
N LYS A 167 3.71 18.31 4.54
CA LYS A 167 3.38 17.65 3.27
C LYS A 167 1.92 17.26 3.20
N ARG A 168 1.37 16.66 4.27
CA ARG A 168 -0.01 16.13 4.26
C ARG A 168 -1.05 17.20 4.58
N GLY A 169 -0.66 18.32 5.18
CA GLY A 169 -1.59 19.32 5.72
C GLY A 169 -2.47 18.79 6.85
N VAL A 170 -2.05 17.73 7.56
CA VAL A 170 -2.83 17.06 8.61
C VAL A 170 -1.97 16.84 9.83
N SER A 171 -2.51 17.18 11.01
CA SER A 171 -1.85 16.90 12.28
C SER A 171 -1.80 15.40 12.59
N LEU A 172 -0.60 14.89 12.77
CA LEU A 172 -0.33 13.55 13.26
C LEU A 172 -0.66 13.44 14.75
N THR A 173 -0.48 14.50 15.54
CA THR A 173 -0.88 14.52 16.96
C THR A 173 -2.37 14.26 17.14
N GLY A 174 -3.23 14.97 16.39
CA GLY A 174 -4.68 14.74 16.43
C GLY A 174 -5.06 13.35 15.93
N SER A 175 -4.36 12.84 14.92
CA SER A 175 -4.58 11.49 14.39
C SER A 175 -4.20 10.40 15.40
N VAL A 176 -3.11 10.60 16.15
CA VAL A 176 -2.68 9.70 17.23
C VAL A 176 -3.70 9.65 18.36
N SER A 177 -4.24 10.79 18.79
CA SER A 177 -5.28 10.84 19.83
C SER A 177 -6.49 10.00 19.41
N ARG A 178 -7.01 10.20 18.20
CA ARG A 178 -8.14 9.43 17.66
C ARG A 178 -7.83 7.93 17.56
N ALA A 179 -6.60 7.58 17.19
CA ALA A 179 -6.16 6.19 17.15
C ALA A 179 -6.12 5.55 18.55
N GLN A 180 -5.67 6.27 19.57
CA GLN A 180 -5.66 5.81 20.96
C GLN A 180 -7.08 5.65 21.51
N ASP A 181 -7.96 6.61 21.25
CA ASP A 181 -9.38 6.56 21.64
C ASP A 181 -10.05 5.33 21.03
N PHE A 182 -9.92 5.16 19.71
CA PHE A 182 -10.44 3.99 18.99
C PHE A 182 -9.90 2.67 19.57
N LEU A 183 -8.60 2.59 19.88
CA LEU A 183 -7.99 1.39 20.47
C LEU A 183 -8.53 1.08 21.87
N SER A 184 -8.81 2.12 22.67
CA SER A 184 -9.38 2.02 24.00
C SER A 184 -10.83 1.56 23.95
N GLU A 185 -11.67 2.28 23.20
CA GLU A 185 -13.10 2.03 23.05
C GLU A 185 -13.41 0.64 22.49
N THR A 186 -12.61 0.17 21.54
CA THR A 186 -12.85 -1.13 20.90
C THR A 186 -12.13 -2.30 21.59
N ARG A 187 -11.41 -2.09 22.70
CA ARG A 187 -10.56 -3.10 23.33
C ARG A 187 -11.32 -4.35 23.75
N GLU A 188 -12.32 -4.21 24.61
CA GLU A 188 -13.02 -5.36 25.20
C GLU A 188 -13.85 -6.11 24.16
N THR A 189 -14.57 -5.37 23.30
CA THR A 189 -15.30 -5.93 22.16
C THR A 189 -14.37 -6.70 21.23
N TYR A 190 -13.21 -6.14 20.89
CA TYR A 190 -12.22 -6.81 20.04
C TYR A 190 -11.71 -8.11 20.67
N ARG A 191 -11.35 -8.08 21.97
CA ARG A 191 -10.86 -9.28 22.68
C ARG A 191 -11.90 -10.38 22.72
N GLY A 192 -13.14 -10.04 23.09
CA GLY A 192 -14.25 -10.99 23.16
C GLY A 192 -14.61 -11.61 21.81
N LEU A 193 -14.24 -10.96 20.70
CA LEU A 193 -14.47 -11.46 19.34
C LEU A 193 -13.26 -12.23 18.77
N VAL A 194 -12.04 -11.74 18.97
CA VAL A 194 -10.84 -12.33 18.36
C VAL A 194 -10.35 -13.57 19.10
N GLU A 195 -10.51 -13.65 20.43
CA GLU A 195 -10.07 -14.80 21.22
C GLU A 195 -10.80 -16.10 20.81
N PRO A 196 -12.15 -16.14 20.77
CA PRO A 196 -12.86 -17.34 20.33
C PRO A 196 -12.58 -17.68 18.87
N TRP A 197 -12.42 -16.66 18.02
CA TRP A 197 -12.12 -16.85 16.61
C TRP A 197 -10.74 -17.48 16.39
N LEU A 198 -9.71 -16.95 17.04
CA LEU A 198 -8.35 -17.49 17.02
C LEU A 198 -8.33 -18.93 17.54
N ASN A 199 -8.97 -19.19 18.69
CA ASN A 199 -9.00 -20.51 19.29
C ASN A 199 -9.72 -21.53 18.39
N LYS A 200 -10.86 -21.15 17.81
CA LYS A 200 -11.61 -22.01 16.87
C LYS A 200 -10.77 -22.39 15.65
N VAL A 201 -9.98 -21.46 15.11
CA VAL A 201 -9.25 -21.66 13.85
C VAL A 201 -7.89 -22.32 14.06
N THR A 202 -7.19 -22.00 15.14
CA THR A 202 -5.79 -22.43 15.36
C THR A 202 -5.59 -23.29 16.60
N GLY A 203 -6.57 -23.35 17.51
CA GLY A 203 -6.43 -23.97 18.84
C GLY A 203 -5.61 -23.15 19.83
N LEU A 204 -5.06 -21.99 19.45
CA LEU A 204 -4.21 -21.17 20.30
C LEU A 204 -5.02 -20.22 21.20
N SER A 205 -4.43 -19.84 22.33
CA SER A 205 -4.86 -18.68 23.10
C SER A 205 -4.19 -17.40 22.56
N LEU A 206 -4.73 -16.22 22.87
CA LEU A 206 -4.05 -14.96 22.53
C LEU A 206 -2.66 -14.83 23.16
N LYS A 207 -2.41 -15.47 24.30
CA LYS A 207 -1.12 -15.43 25.00
C LYS A 207 -0.05 -16.24 24.26
N ASP A 208 -0.45 -17.33 23.63
CA ASP A 208 0.45 -18.26 22.95
C ASP A 208 0.60 -17.94 21.45
N ALA A 209 -0.30 -17.13 20.89
CA ALA A 209 -0.27 -16.73 19.49
C ALA A 209 0.76 -15.63 19.21
N SER A 210 1.30 -15.67 17.99
CA SER A 210 2.24 -14.70 17.46
C SER A 210 1.64 -13.90 16.29
N ARG A 211 2.37 -12.88 15.81
CA ARG A 211 1.99 -12.18 14.57
C ARG A 211 1.91 -13.10 13.34
N PHE A 212 2.61 -14.24 13.34
CA PHE A 212 2.59 -15.20 12.24
C PHE A 212 1.31 -16.03 12.22
N ASP A 213 0.72 -16.28 13.39
CA ASP A 213 -0.61 -16.87 13.52
C ASP A 213 -1.71 -15.87 13.13
N ALA A 214 -1.50 -14.59 13.42
CA ALA A 214 -2.39 -13.53 12.92
C ALA A 214 -2.35 -13.43 11.38
N ILE A 215 -1.19 -13.62 10.74
CA ILE A 215 -1.10 -13.66 9.26
C ILE A 215 -1.96 -14.79 8.68
N TYR A 216 -1.89 -16.00 9.25
CA TYR A 216 -2.75 -17.12 8.87
C TYR A 216 -4.23 -16.81 9.09
N LEU A 217 -4.60 -16.38 10.31
CA LEU A 217 -5.98 -16.11 10.69
C LEU A 217 -6.63 -15.02 9.80
N LEU A 218 -5.89 -13.95 9.52
CA LEU A 218 -6.36 -12.84 8.68
C LEU A 218 -6.25 -13.13 7.18
N GLY A 219 -5.54 -14.19 6.78
CA GLY A 219 -5.50 -14.67 5.40
C GLY A 219 -6.83 -15.31 4.97
N LEU A 220 -7.66 -15.75 5.92
CA LEU A 220 -8.95 -16.40 5.68
C LEU A 220 -8.91 -17.67 4.82
N ARG A 221 -7.71 -18.20 4.50
CA ARG A 221 -7.50 -19.39 3.66
C ARG A 221 -8.19 -20.66 4.20
N TYR A 222 -8.39 -20.76 5.52
CA TYR A 222 -9.17 -21.84 6.13
C TYR A 222 -10.67 -21.85 5.72
N LEU A 223 -11.16 -20.78 5.08
CA LEU A 223 -12.50 -20.68 4.51
C LEU A 223 -12.53 -20.90 2.98
N ASP A 224 -11.40 -21.17 2.32
CA ASP A 224 -11.35 -21.28 0.86
C ASP A 224 -12.16 -22.47 0.33
N HIS A 225 -12.47 -23.47 1.16
CA HIS A 225 -13.43 -24.53 0.83
C HIS A 225 -14.86 -24.02 0.56
N LEU A 226 -15.19 -22.79 0.98
CA LEU A 226 -16.45 -22.10 0.68
C LEU A 226 -16.37 -21.22 -0.57
N PHE A 227 -15.17 -21.04 -1.14
CA PHE A 227 -14.95 -20.21 -2.31
C PHE A 227 -15.51 -20.90 -3.56
N PRO A 228 -16.23 -20.20 -4.46
CA PRO A 228 -16.78 -20.82 -5.67
C PRO A 228 -15.67 -21.35 -6.59
N GLN A 229 -15.79 -22.62 -7.03
CA GLN A 229 -14.79 -23.28 -7.88
C GLN A 229 -14.74 -22.73 -9.32
N GLU A 230 -15.88 -22.26 -9.86
CA GLU A 230 -16.02 -21.77 -11.24
C GLU A 230 -16.24 -20.25 -11.27
N ILE A 231 -15.22 -19.50 -10.86
CA ILE A 231 -15.24 -18.04 -10.90
C ILE A 231 -14.10 -17.49 -11.75
N SER A 232 -14.43 -16.55 -12.64
CA SER A 232 -13.46 -15.80 -13.44
C SER A 232 -13.48 -14.33 -13.07
N ILE A 233 -12.36 -13.65 -13.32
CA ILE A 233 -12.26 -12.20 -13.16
C ILE A 233 -13.35 -11.50 -13.99
N ASP A 234 -13.57 -11.94 -15.23
CA ASP A 234 -14.62 -11.39 -16.10
C ASP A 234 -16.01 -11.44 -15.47
N LYS A 235 -16.37 -12.58 -14.87
CA LYS A 235 -17.66 -12.76 -14.18
C LYS A 235 -17.76 -11.81 -12.99
N ILE A 236 -16.67 -11.63 -12.25
CA ILE A 236 -16.62 -10.73 -11.10
C ILE A 236 -16.77 -9.29 -11.53
N ILE A 237 -15.96 -8.82 -12.48
CA ILE A 237 -15.96 -7.42 -12.89
C ILE A 237 -17.22 -7.04 -13.68
N SER A 238 -17.92 -8.02 -14.26
CA SER A 238 -19.23 -7.79 -14.88
C SER A 238 -20.26 -7.19 -13.92
N PHE A 239 -20.09 -7.40 -12.60
CA PHE A 239 -20.90 -6.77 -11.57
C PHE A 239 -20.95 -5.24 -11.71
N PHE A 240 -19.85 -4.60 -12.07
CA PHE A 240 -19.76 -3.14 -12.16
C PHE A 240 -20.68 -2.55 -13.23
N ARG A 241 -21.17 -3.34 -14.19
CA ARG A 241 -22.21 -2.92 -15.14
C ARG A 241 -23.52 -2.57 -14.44
N LYS A 242 -23.80 -3.18 -13.27
CA LYS A 242 -24.94 -2.82 -12.42
C LYS A 242 -24.80 -1.42 -11.81
N TRP A 243 -23.59 -0.88 -11.77
CA TRP A 243 -23.28 0.49 -11.35
C TRP A 243 -23.04 1.42 -12.55
N GLY A 244 -23.39 0.99 -13.76
CA GLY A 244 -23.20 1.78 -14.98
C GLY A 244 -21.75 1.85 -15.46
N MET A 245 -20.86 1.00 -14.95
CA MET A 245 -19.44 0.97 -15.32
C MET A 245 -19.12 -0.29 -16.11
N ASP A 246 -18.64 -0.13 -17.35
CA ASP A 246 -18.12 -1.26 -18.12
C ASP A 246 -16.60 -1.33 -17.99
N LEU A 247 -16.11 -2.20 -17.11
CA LEU A 247 -14.67 -2.30 -16.86
C LEU A 247 -13.92 -3.08 -17.95
N PHE A 248 -14.59 -4.03 -18.60
CA PHE A 248 -13.97 -4.88 -19.63
C PHE A 248 -13.62 -4.07 -20.88
N GLY A 249 -14.51 -3.15 -21.29
CA GLY A 249 -14.33 -2.30 -22.46
C GLY A 249 -13.62 -0.97 -22.18
N ASN A 250 -13.16 -0.72 -20.95
CA ASN A 250 -12.58 0.57 -20.59
C ASN A 250 -11.11 0.64 -21.04
N PRO A 251 -10.74 1.49 -22.01
CA PRO A 251 -9.37 1.55 -22.53
C PRO A 251 -8.37 2.09 -21.50
N ALA A 252 -8.81 2.71 -20.42
CA ALA A 252 -7.96 3.22 -19.35
C ALA A 252 -7.66 2.18 -18.27
N LEU A 253 -8.26 0.97 -18.30
CA LEU A 253 -8.06 -0.05 -17.29
C LEU A 253 -7.44 -1.32 -17.88
N HIS A 254 -6.31 -1.74 -17.32
CA HIS A 254 -5.64 -2.98 -17.69
C HIS A 254 -5.51 -3.90 -16.48
N ILE A 255 -6.07 -5.10 -16.56
CA ILE A 255 -5.99 -6.10 -15.47
C ILE A 255 -5.04 -7.22 -15.89
N HIS A 256 -3.99 -7.43 -15.09
CA HIS A 256 -2.94 -8.42 -15.30
C HIS A 256 -3.09 -9.51 -14.24
N SER A 257 -3.60 -10.67 -14.63
CA SER A 257 -3.89 -11.79 -13.73
C SER A 257 -3.11 -13.08 -14.02
N GLU A 258 -2.25 -13.08 -15.04
CA GLU A 258 -1.47 -14.24 -15.49
C GLU A 258 -0.20 -14.48 -14.65
N GLY A 259 -0.04 -13.76 -13.53
CA GLY A 259 1.14 -13.85 -12.66
C GLY A 259 1.21 -15.13 -11.82
N MET A 260 2.34 -15.30 -11.12
CA MET A 260 2.52 -16.41 -10.18
C MET A 260 1.58 -16.28 -8.97
N PRO A 261 1.06 -17.40 -8.44
CA PRO A 261 0.37 -17.43 -7.15
C PRO A 261 1.22 -16.76 -6.05
N GLY A 262 0.59 -16.03 -5.14
CA GLY A 262 1.30 -15.36 -4.04
C GLY A 262 2.06 -14.09 -4.42
N ARG A 263 2.00 -13.65 -5.68
CA ARG A 263 2.50 -12.35 -6.12
C ARG A 263 1.75 -11.22 -5.42
N GLN A 264 2.49 -10.24 -4.91
CA GLN A 264 1.89 -9.04 -4.33
C GLN A 264 1.06 -8.28 -5.37
N SER A 265 -0.16 -7.92 -4.98
CA SER A 265 -1.08 -7.16 -5.83
C SER A 265 -0.76 -5.67 -5.75
N TYR A 266 -0.96 -4.96 -6.87
CA TYR A 266 -0.67 -3.54 -7.00
C TYR A 266 -1.55 -2.86 -8.06
N CYS A 267 -1.87 -1.60 -7.81
CA CYS A 267 -2.42 -0.68 -8.79
C CYS A 267 -1.38 0.39 -9.17
N ILE A 268 -1.08 0.51 -10.46
CA ILE A 268 -0.15 1.51 -11.00
C ILE A 268 -0.91 2.46 -11.95
N PRO A 269 -1.19 3.71 -11.53
CA PRO A 269 -1.86 4.70 -12.36
C PRO A 269 -0.87 5.44 -13.26
N VAL A 270 -0.50 4.85 -14.40
CA VAL A 270 0.47 5.43 -15.34
C VAL A 270 0.07 6.83 -15.81
N ASP A 271 -1.22 7.03 -16.11
CA ASP A 271 -1.79 8.32 -16.47
C ASP A 271 -3.15 8.50 -15.79
N ILE A 272 -3.40 9.62 -15.12
CA ILE A 272 -4.67 9.87 -14.44
C ILE A 272 -5.47 10.92 -15.22
N PRO A 273 -6.68 10.58 -15.72
CA PRO A 273 -7.41 9.30 -15.60
C PRO A 273 -7.14 8.28 -16.73
N GLY A 274 -6.16 8.54 -17.60
CA GLY A 274 -6.05 7.86 -18.91
C GLY A 274 -5.58 6.40 -18.92
N GLU A 275 -4.87 5.92 -17.90
CA GLU A 275 -4.20 4.61 -17.92
C GLU A 275 -3.89 4.12 -16.48
N ALA A 276 -4.51 3.02 -16.06
CA ALA A 276 -4.27 2.36 -14.78
C ALA A 276 -4.15 0.83 -14.95
N HIS A 277 -3.15 0.26 -14.28
CA HIS A 277 -2.85 -1.17 -14.34
C HIS A 277 -3.11 -1.81 -12.98
N VAL A 278 -4.01 -2.78 -12.95
CA VAL A 278 -4.25 -3.65 -11.79
C VAL A 278 -3.48 -4.94 -12.00
N ILE A 279 -2.52 -5.23 -11.14
CA ILE A 279 -1.70 -6.43 -11.19
C ILE A 279 -2.07 -7.29 -10.00
N VAL A 280 -2.55 -8.49 -10.26
CA VAL A 280 -3.05 -9.42 -9.24
C VAL A 280 -2.58 -10.84 -9.52
N GLY A 281 -2.51 -11.66 -8.48
CA GLY A 281 -2.31 -13.11 -8.64
C GLY A 281 -3.57 -13.79 -9.19
N PRO A 282 -3.48 -15.09 -9.55
CA PRO A 282 -4.64 -15.88 -9.91
C PRO A 282 -5.63 -15.94 -8.74
N LEU A 283 -6.92 -15.89 -9.06
CA LEU A 283 -7.99 -15.91 -8.07
C LEU A 283 -8.20 -17.34 -7.52
N GLN A 284 -7.68 -17.63 -6.34
CA GLN A 284 -7.69 -18.97 -5.73
C GLN A 284 -8.41 -19.03 -4.37
N GLY A 285 -8.93 -17.93 -3.88
CA GLY A 285 -9.63 -17.89 -2.60
C GLY A 285 -10.03 -16.49 -2.17
N TRP A 286 -10.42 -16.37 -0.91
CA TRP A 286 -10.95 -15.11 -0.37
C TRP A 286 -9.93 -14.00 -0.34
N LEU A 287 -8.66 -14.33 -0.05
CA LEU A 287 -7.59 -13.34 -0.01
C LEU A 287 -7.35 -12.71 -1.38
N ASP A 288 -7.35 -13.52 -2.44
CA ASP A 288 -7.10 -13.05 -3.81
C ASP A 288 -8.27 -12.19 -4.31
N MET A 289 -9.50 -12.57 -3.94
CA MET A 289 -10.70 -11.76 -4.20
C MET A 289 -10.62 -10.40 -3.51
N GLU A 290 -10.20 -10.39 -2.25
CA GLU A 290 -10.02 -9.17 -1.46
C GLU A 290 -8.99 -8.24 -2.09
N SER A 291 -7.83 -8.78 -2.49
CA SER A 291 -6.78 -8.04 -3.16
C SER A 291 -7.24 -7.48 -4.51
N LEU A 292 -7.95 -8.26 -5.34
CA LEU A 292 -8.51 -7.78 -6.60
C LEU A 292 -9.43 -6.56 -6.38
N PHE A 293 -10.36 -6.64 -5.45
CA PHE A 293 -11.28 -5.53 -5.18
C PHE A 293 -10.59 -4.32 -4.56
N HIS A 294 -9.55 -4.53 -3.74
CA HIS A 294 -8.73 -3.46 -3.21
C HIS A 294 -8.05 -2.67 -4.34
N GLU A 295 -7.34 -3.37 -5.23
CA GLU A 295 -6.65 -2.73 -6.36
C GLU A 295 -7.62 -2.12 -7.37
N LEU A 296 -8.78 -2.75 -7.61
CA LEU A 296 -9.85 -2.12 -8.41
C LEU A 296 -10.34 -0.83 -7.75
N GLY A 297 -10.41 -0.74 -6.42
CA GLY A 297 -10.83 0.49 -5.76
C GLY A 297 -9.87 1.64 -6.01
N HIS A 298 -8.56 1.37 -5.99
CA HIS A 298 -7.56 2.32 -6.45
C HIS A 298 -7.78 2.70 -7.93
N ALA A 299 -7.81 1.71 -8.83
CA ALA A 299 -7.90 1.97 -10.27
C ALA A 299 -9.15 2.77 -10.64
N LEU A 300 -10.31 2.41 -10.10
CA LEU A 300 -11.56 3.14 -10.33
C LEU A 300 -11.51 4.56 -9.79
N SER A 301 -10.86 4.80 -8.64
CA SER A 301 -10.68 6.17 -8.13
C SER A 301 -9.87 7.04 -9.09
N PHE A 302 -8.91 6.45 -9.81
CA PHE A 302 -8.06 7.17 -10.76
C PHE A 302 -8.73 7.36 -12.12
N ILE A 303 -9.27 6.31 -12.75
CA ILE A 303 -9.79 6.39 -14.12
C ILE A 303 -11.12 7.15 -14.22
N TYR A 304 -11.84 7.35 -13.12
CA TYR A 304 -13.05 8.19 -13.07
C TYR A 304 -12.78 9.60 -12.50
N THR A 305 -11.51 9.97 -12.29
CA THR A 305 -11.15 11.35 -11.97
C THR A 305 -11.37 12.25 -13.19
N ASP A 306 -11.88 13.48 -12.97
CA ASP A 306 -12.15 14.43 -14.06
C ASP A 306 -10.84 14.78 -14.81
N PRO A 307 -10.76 14.54 -16.14
CA PRO A 307 -9.56 14.80 -16.92
C PRO A 307 -9.20 16.29 -17.00
N SER A 308 -10.16 17.19 -16.78
CA SER A 308 -9.97 18.65 -16.82
C SER A 308 -9.24 19.21 -15.60
N LEU A 309 -9.16 18.44 -14.51
CA LEU A 309 -8.42 18.83 -13.32
C LEU A 309 -6.92 18.98 -13.62
N PRO A 310 -6.25 20.00 -13.04
CA PRO A 310 -4.82 20.17 -13.21
C PRO A 310 -4.04 19.07 -12.46
N PRO A 311 -2.78 18.77 -12.84
CA PRO A 311 -1.99 17.68 -12.26
C PRO A 311 -1.88 17.72 -10.73
N GLU A 312 -1.75 18.91 -10.15
CA GLU A 312 -1.69 19.08 -8.70
C GLU A 312 -2.97 18.63 -7.97
N GLU A 313 -4.12 18.65 -8.64
CA GLU A 313 -5.38 18.21 -8.04
C GLU A 313 -5.62 16.72 -8.25
N LYS A 314 -5.34 16.21 -9.45
CA LYS A 314 -5.67 14.83 -9.85
C LYS A 314 -4.55 13.81 -9.75
N ASP A 315 -3.29 14.22 -9.56
CA ASP A 315 -2.15 13.29 -9.69
C ASP A 315 -1.11 13.45 -8.57
N PHE A 316 -0.77 14.69 -8.19
CA PHE A 316 0.28 14.96 -7.20
C PHE A 316 -0.25 14.80 -5.75
N PHE A 317 -0.69 13.60 -5.40
CA PHE A 317 -1.25 13.30 -4.09
C PHE A 317 -0.18 13.32 -3.00
N GLN A 318 -0.41 14.13 -1.97
CA GLN A 318 0.48 14.19 -0.79
C GLN A 318 0.26 13.02 0.21
N SER A 319 -0.81 12.24 0.01
CA SER A 319 -1.21 11.11 0.84
C SER A 319 -2.06 10.14 0.01
N GLY A 320 -1.88 8.83 0.26
CA GLY A 320 -2.73 7.78 -0.33
C GLY A 320 -4.10 7.63 0.32
N ALA A 321 -4.45 8.44 1.34
CA ALA A 321 -5.65 8.22 2.14
C ALA A 321 -6.96 8.19 1.32
N LEU A 322 -7.08 9.01 0.28
CA LEU A 322 -8.27 9.04 -0.57
C LEU A 322 -8.39 7.78 -1.43
N SER A 323 -7.31 7.38 -2.11
CA SER A 323 -7.32 6.16 -2.93
C SER A 323 -7.51 4.91 -2.07
N GLU A 324 -6.93 4.87 -0.88
CA GLU A 324 -7.14 3.81 0.13
C GLU A 324 -8.60 3.74 0.60
N ALA A 325 -9.29 4.87 0.73
CA ALA A 325 -10.71 4.86 1.09
C ALA A 325 -11.56 4.13 0.04
N PHE A 326 -11.29 4.34 -1.25
CA PHE A 326 -11.95 3.59 -2.33
C PHE A 326 -11.54 2.12 -2.36
N ALA A 327 -10.26 1.82 -2.13
CA ALA A 327 -9.75 0.45 -2.05
C ALA A 327 -10.44 -0.35 -0.93
N PHE A 328 -10.46 0.18 0.30
CA PHE A 328 -11.15 -0.45 1.42
C PHE A 328 -12.67 -0.54 1.25
N LEU A 329 -13.28 0.43 0.56
CA LEU A 329 -14.71 0.39 0.24
C LEU A 329 -15.04 -0.84 -0.60
N LEU A 330 -14.32 -1.04 -1.71
CA LEU A 330 -14.57 -2.17 -2.61
C LEU A 330 -14.17 -3.51 -2.00
N GLN A 331 -13.03 -3.55 -1.32
CA GLN A 331 -12.59 -4.71 -0.53
C GLN A 331 -13.66 -5.16 0.48
N ARG A 332 -14.32 -4.23 1.17
CA ARG A 332 -15.40 -4.57 2.11
C ARG A 332 -16.68 -4.96 1.40
N MET A 333 -16.99 -4.32 0.26
CA MET A 333 -18.20 -4.56 -0.51
C MET A 333 -18.26 -5.99 -1.06
N CYS A 334 -17.15 -6.52 -1.61
CA CYS A 334 -17.12 -7.88 -2.16
C CYS A 334 -17.30 -8.99 -1.11
N MET A 335 -17.15 -8.64 0.18
CA MET A 335 -17.34 -9.53 1.32
C MET A 335 -18.67 -9.29 2.06
N SER A 336 -19.54 -8.44 1.51
CA SER A 336 -20.90 -8.25 2.02
C SER A 336 -21.77 -9.49 1.77
N ARG A 337 -22.72 -9.76 2.65
CA ARG A 337 -23.60 -10.93 2.53
C ARG A 337 -24.38 -10.90 1.21
N GLU A 338 -24.76 -9.70 0.78
CA GLU A 338 -25.54 -9.48 -0.43
C GLU A 338 -24.71 -9.81 -1.68
N PHE A 339 -23.45 -9.38 -1.71
CA PHE A 339 -22.54 -9.73 -2.81
C PHE A 339 -22.25 -11.23 -2.83
N LEU A 340 -21.89 -11.82 -1.69
CA LEU A 340 -21.60 -13.24 -1.56
C LEU A 340 -22.77 -14.13 -1.99
N GLN A 341 -24.01 -13.76 -1.65
CA GLN A 341 -25.20 -14.54 -2.04
C GLN A 341 -25.60 -14.27 -3.50
N LYS A 342 -25.77 -13.00 -3.87
CA LYS A 342 -26.41 -12.65 -5.15
C LYS A 342 -25.46 -12.68 -6.34
N ILE A 343 -24.16 -12.50 -6.11
CA ILE A 343 -23.15 -12.47 -7.17
C ILE A 343 -22.34 -13.77 -7.17
N LEU A 344 -21.94 -14.24 -5.99
CA LEU A 344 -21.11 -15.46 -5.88
C LEU A 344 -21.92 -16.74 -5.66
N GLY A 345 -23.22 -16.65 -5.38
CA GLY A 345 -24.10 -17.82 -5.25
C GLY A 345 -23.92 -18.61 -3.96
N LEU A 346 -23.29 -18.04 -2.92
CA LEU A 346 -23.17 -18.71 -1.62
C LEU A 346 -24.55 -18.87 -0.96
N SER A 347 -24.72 -19.94 -0.20
CA SER A 347 -25.84 -20.07 0.73
C SER A 347 -25.81 -18.94 1.76
N ALA A 348 -26.98 -18.60 2.34
CA ALA A 348 -27.08 -17.58 3.38
C ALA A 348 -26.17 -17.88 4.58
N GLU A 349 -26.03 -19.16 4.94
CA GLU A 349 -25.14 -19.62 6.01
C GLU A 349 -23.66 -19.38 5.68
N ASN A 350 -23.20 -19.84 4.50
CA ASN A 350 -21.80 -19.69 4.10
C ASN A 350 -21.42 -18.21 3.91
N ALA A 351 -22.32 -17.42 3.32
CA ALA A 351 -22.13 -15.98 3.19
C ALA A 351 -22.02 -15.30 4.56
N GLN A 352 -22.80 -15.75 5.56
CA GLN A 352 -22.75 -15.22 6.91
C GLN A 352 -21.44 -15.56 7.62
N ILE A 353 -20.88 -16.76 7.39
CA ILE A 353 -19.58 -17.20 7.93
C ILE A 353 -18.46 -16.33 7.38
N VAL A 354 -18.34 -16.24 6.05
CA VAL A 354 -17.28 -15.48 5.36
C VAL A 354 -17.37 -13.99 5.71
N SER A 355 -18.57 -13.40 5.64
CA SER A 355 -18.76 -11.98 5.94
C SER A 355 -18.44 -11.62 7.39
N ARG A 356 -18.75 -12.49 8.36
CA ARG A 356 -18.36 -12.30 9.77
C ARG A 356 -16.85 -12.36 9.95
N ALA A 357 -16.19 -13.38 9.39
CA ALA A 357 -14.74 -13.52 9.48
C ALA A 357 -14.02 -12.31 8.85
N HIS A 358 -14.51 -11.82 7.70
CA HIS A 358 -13.98 -10.62 7.08
C HIS A 358 -14.22 -9.36 7.92
N ALA A 359 -15.41 -9.18 8.51
CA ALA A 359 -15.67 -8.04 9.40
C ALA A 359 -14.71 -8.02 10.62
N LEU A 360 -14.43 -9.20 11.21
CA LEU A 360 -13.45 -9.36 12.28
C LEU A 360 -12.02 -9.07 11.82
N LYS A 361 -11.66 -9.51 10.60
CA LYS A 361 -10.40 -9.13 9.96
C LYS A 361 -10.28 -7.61 9.83
N MET A 362 -11.32 -6.92 9.33
CA MET A 362 -11.30 -5.46 9.18
C MET A 362 -11.12 -4.73 10.52
N LEU A 363 -11.80 -5.19 11.58
CA LEU A 363 -11.59 -4.64 12.92
C LEU A 363 -10.15 -4.86 13.41
N THR A 364 -9.60 -6.06 13.20
CA THR A 364 -8.20 -6.38 13.54
C THR A 364 -7.22 -5.46 12.81
N LEU A 365 -7.40 -5.28 11.49
CA LEU A 365 -6.54 -4.44 10.67
C LEU A 365 -6.66 -2.96 11.06
N ALA A 366 -7.87 -2.45 11.28
CA ALA A 366 -8.07 -1.08 11.75
C ALA A 366 -7.35 -0.82 13.08
N ARG A 367 -7.48 -1.74 14.05
CA ARG A 367 -6.75 -1.65 15.33
C ARG A 367 -5.24 -1.73 15.13
N ARG A 368 -4.75 -2.61 14.25
CA ARG A 368 -3.32 -2.69 13.91
C ARG A 368 -2.80 -1.38 13.31
N TYR A 369 -3.53 -0.74 12.39
CA TYR A 369 -3.12 0.53 11.80
C TYR A 369 -3.15 1.68 12.79
N ALA A 370 -4.17 1.74 13.67
CA ALA A 370 -4.22 2.69 14.78
C ALA A 370 -3.00 2.54 15.71
N ALA A 371 -2.67 1.30 16.09
CA ALA A 371 -1.50 1.01 16.92
C ALA A 371 -0.19 1.35 16.20
N LYS A 372 -0.07 1.03 14.91
CA LYS A 372 1.10 1.37 14.09
C LYS A 372 1.31 2.87 14.03
N LEU A 373 0.27 3.66 13.78
CA LEU A 373 0.35 5.12 13.75
C LEU A 373 0.89 5.67 15.08
N PHE A 374 0.32 5.23 16.21
CA PHE A 374 0.78 5.63 17.53
C PHE A 374 2.27 5.28 17.76
N ILE A 375 2.65 4.03 17.51
CA ILE A 375 4.03 3.55 17.73
C ILE A 375 5.02 4.28 16.83
N GLU A 376 4.70 4.47 15.54
CA GLU A 376 5.61 5.14 14.60
C GLU A 376 5.83 6.60 14.99
N VAL A 377 4.77 7.34 15.28
CA VAL A 377 4.89 8.74 15.70
C VAL A 377 5.71 8.87 16.99
N GLU A 378 5.47 7.99 17.96
CA GLU A 378 6.23 7.99 19.22
C GLU A 378 7.72 7.65 18.99
N ASN A 379 8.01 6.66 18.14
CA ASN A 379 9.39 6.29 17.81
C ASN A 379 10.17 7.43 17.16
N PHE A 380 9.53 8.21 16.27
CA PHE A 380 10.16 9.39 15.66
C PHE A 380 10.35 10.52 16.68
N ARG A 381 9.36 10.79 17.54
CA ARG A 381 9.47 11.81 18.60
C ARG A 381 10.60 11.52 19.59
N LEU A 382 10.74 10.26 19.98
CA LEU A 382 11.79 9.81 20.91
C LEU A 382 13.16 9.64 20.23
N GLY A 383 13.25 9.88 18.91
CA GLY A 383 14.48 9.73 18.14
C GLY A 383 15.04 8.31 18.17
N GLN A 384 14.20 7.27 18.31
CA GLN A 384 14.66 5.89 18.46
C GLN A 384 15.43 5.42 17.22
N LEU A 385 15.00 5.83 16.03
CA LEU A 385 15.71 5.52 14.78
C LEU A 385 17.07 6.20 14.68
N LYS A 386 17.32 7.34 15.35
CA LYS A 386 18.66 7.98 15.34
C LYS A 386 19.69 7.20 16.19
N LYS A 387 19.24 6.24 17.02
CA LYS A 387 20.09 5.48 17.95
C LYS A 387 20.59 4.13 17.39
N GLY A 388 20.17 3.76 16.17
CA GLY A 388 20.50 2.48 15.53
C GLY A 388 19.39 1.47 15.70
#